data_AF-A0A6I3SL70-F1
#
_entry.id   AF-A0A6I3SL70-F1
#
_cell.length_a   1.000
_cell.length_b   1.000
_cell.length_c   1.000
_cell.angle_alpha   90.00
_cell.angle_beta   90.00
_cell.angle_gamma   90.00
#
_symmetry.space_group_name_H-M   'P 1'
#
loop_
_entity.id
_entity.type
_entity.pdbx_description
1 polymer ?
#
loop_
_entity_poly.entity_id
_entity_poly.type
_entity_poly.pdbx_seq_one_letter_code
_entity_poly.pdbx_strand_id
1 'polypeptide(L)'
;MNKENKKWCLLIRSVPFQQLDKIVPKVKEKFPEVQLAVLTHRHGVEMASKYQEVDEVIPYLETGSFDRSRLPEAVRSRSWDAVIAPVANESGSGFHNVLHCALAVPAKQHWMVNLPGEMTPIQSSKILWQTLRNGFYAFVAVLAASVLWLPWVVAFSLYPRRGE
;
A
#
# COMPACT_ATOMS: atom_id res chain seq x y z
N MET A 1 -39.80 2.75 5.50
CA MET A 1 -38.70 3.52 4.90
C MET A 1 -37.42 2.73 5.13
N ASN A 2 -37.07 1.84 4.19
CA ASN A 2 -35.86 1.04 4.32
C ASN A 2 -34.67 1.99 4.28
N LYS A 3 -33.89 2.06 5.37
CA LYS A 3 -32.54 2.61 5.31
C LYS A 3 -31.78 1.73 4.35
N GLU A 4 -31.74 2.12 3.08
CA GLU A 4 -30.79 1.54 2.14
C GLU A 4 -29.41 1.67 2.78
N ASN A 5 -28.82 0.52 3.14
CA ASN A 5 -27.45 0.46 3.60
C ASN A 5 -26.60 0.92 2.42
N LYS A 6 -26.32 2.23 2.36
CA LYS A 6 -25.45 2.83 1.35
C LYS A 6 -24.14 2.06 1.38
N LYS A 7 -23.82 1.42 0.26
CA LYS A 7 -22.58 0.67 0.11
C LYS A 7 -21.44 1.65 -0.07
N TRP A 8 -20.33 1.39 0.59
CA TRP A 8 -19.16 2.27 0.56
C TRP A 8 -17.91 1.54 0.06
N CYS A 9 -17.20 2.21 -0.84
CA CYS A 9 -15.90 1.81 -1.33
C CYS A 9 -14.85 2.85 -0.91
N LEU A 10 -13.76 2.40 -0.30
CA LEU A 10 -12.63 3.25 0.04
C LEU A 10 -11.52 3.08 -1.00
N LEU A 11 -11.04 4.17 -1.58
CA LEU A 11 -9.87 4.23 -2.43
C LEU A 11 -8.73 4.91 -1.68
N ILE A 12 -7.66 4.18 -1.39
CA ILE A 12 -6.47 4.72 -0.70
C ILE A 12 -5.55 5.33 -1.76
N ARG A 13 -5.42 6.65 -1.82
CA ARG A 13 -4.62 7.33 -2.85
C ARG A 13 -3.12 7.20 -2.56
N SER A 14 -2.55 6.08 -2.98
CA SER A 14 -1.12 5.73 -2.95
C SER A 14 -0.36 6.08 -4.24
N VAL A 15 -1.08 6.55 -5.27
CA VAL A 15 -0.53 6.84 -6.60
C VAL A 15 -0.77 8.30 -7.02
N PRO A 16 -0.05 8.83 -8.03
CA PRO A 16 -0.33 10.13 -8.62
C PRO A 16 -1.75 10.22 -9.19
N PHE A 17 -2.32 11.43 -9.22
CA PHE A 17 -3.70 11.65 -9.68
C PHE A 17 -3.90 11.29 -11.15
N GLN A 18 -2.86 11.42 -11.98
CA GLN A 18 -2.90 10.98 -13.38
C GLN A 18 -3.18 9.47 -13.51
N GLN A 19 -2.80 8.68 -12.51
CA GLN A 19 -3.12 7.25 -12.46
C GLN A 19 -4.54 7.04 -11.92
N LEU A 20 -4.97 7.89 -10.99
CA LEU A 20 -6.31 7.88 -10.42
C LEU A 20 -7.39 8.09 -11.50
N ASP A 21 -7.12 8.95 -12.48
CA ASP A 21 -8.00 9.20 -13.65
C ASP A 21 -8.34 7.92 -14.42
N LYS A 22 -7.43 6.94 -14.42
CA LYS A 22 -7.64 5.64 -15.08
C LYS A 22 -8.28 4.60 -14.15
N ILE A 23 -8.15 4.79 -12.84
CA ILE A 23 -8.59 3.84 -11.82
C ILE A 23 -10.05 4.11 -11.44
N VAL A 24 -10.41 5.37 -11.20
CA VAL A 24 -11.75 5.76 -10.74
C VAL A 24 -12.87 5.26 -11.67
N PRO A 25 -12.78 5.41 -13.01
CA PRO A 25 -13.79 4.85 -13.92
C PRO A 25 -13.94 3.34 -13.76
N LYS A 26 -12.82 2.60 -13.68
CA LYS A 26 -12.84 1.14 -13.50
C LYS A 26 -13.43 0.72 -12.15
N VAL A 27 -13.21 1.53 -11.10
CA VAL A 27 -13.84 1.30 -9.79
C VAL A 27 -15.35 1.44 -9.90
N LYS A 28 -15.84 2.48 -10.57
CA LYS A 28 -17.28 2.68 -10.79
C LYS A 28 -17.88 1.62 -11.72
N GLU A 29 -17.17 1.16 -12.74
CA GLU A 29 -17.61 0.03 -13.57
C GLU A 29 -17.79 -1.25 -12.74
N LYS A 30 -16.85 -1.54 -11.83
CA LYS A 30 -16.91 -2.73 -10.98
C LYS A 30 -17.91 -2.60 -9.82
N PHE A 31 -18.14 -1.39 -9.34
CA PHE A 31 -18.99 -1.08 -8.20
C PHE A 31 -19.94 0.09 -8.53
N PRO A 32 -20.90 -0.10 -9.45
CA PRO A 32 -21.71 1.00 -10.02
C PRO A 32 -22.63 1.69 -9.00
N GLU A 33 -23.11 0.94 -8.00
CA GLU A 33 -24.06 1.44 -6.99
C GLU A 33 -23.39 1.81 -5.67
N VAL A 34 -22.07 1.97 -5.66
CA VAL A 34 -21.28 2.15 -4.43
C VAL A 34 -20.77 3.58 -4.35
N GLN A 35 -20.92 4.18 -3.17
CA GLN A 35 -20.35 5.49 -2.87
C GLN A 35 -18.83 5.37 -2.74
N LEU A 36 -18.10 6.28 -3.39
CA LEU A 36 -16.66 6.26 -3.44
C LEU A 36 -16.08 7.29 -2.47
N ALA A 37 -15.38 6.83 -1.45
CA ALA A 37 -14.56 7.66 -0.59
C ALA A 37 -13.09 7.56 -1.01
N VAL A 38 -12.36 8.68 -0.99
CA VAL A 38 -10.93 8.72 -1.28
C VAL A 38 -10.15 9.13 -0.03
N LEU A 39 -9.27 8.25 0.45
CA LEU A 39 -8.30 8.59 1.49
C LEU A 39 -7.04 9.18 0.83
N THR A 40 -6.73 10.44 1.12
CA THR A 40 -5.58 11.14 0.53
C THR A 40 -4.88 12.03 1.54
N HIS A 41 -3.57 12.24 1.38
CA HIS A 41 -2.84 13.24 2.17
C HIS A 41 -3.42 14.65 1.98
N ARG A 42 -3.18 15.54 2.96
CA ARG A 42 -3.65 16.94 2.95
C ARG A 42 -3.46 17.65 1.61
N HIS A 43 -2.30 17.53 0.97
CA HIS A 43 -1.99 18.17 -0.30
C HIS A 43 -2.84 17.66 -1.49
N GLY A 44 -3.48 16.51 -1.37
CA GLY A 44 -4.32 15.92 -2.40
C GLY A 44 -5.83 16.11 -2.18
N VAL A 45 -6.26 16.71 -1.07
CA VAL A 45 -7.69 16.84 -0.73
C VAL A 45 -8.43 17.67 -1.76
N GLU A 46 -7.87 18.83 -2.14
CA GLU A 46 -8.49 19.73 -3.11
C GLU A 46 -8.64 19.06 -4.49
N MET A 47 -7.61 18.34 -4.94
CA MET A 47 -7.67 17.66 -6.23
C MET A 47 -8.64 16.47 -6.21
N ALA A 48 -8.67 15.69 -5.13
CA ALA A 48 -9.62 14.58 -4.99
C ALA A 48 -11.07 15.08 -4.97
N SER A 49 -11.33 16.28 -4.44
CA SER A 49 -12.66 16.87 -4.37
C SER A 49 -13.19 17.34 -5.74
N LYS A 50 -12.33 17.41 -6.77
CA LYS A 50 -12.72 17.81 -8.13
C LYS A 50 -13.28 16.65 -8.96
N TYR A 51 -13.14 15.41 -8.49
CA TYR A 51 -13.71 14.23 -9.16
C TYR A 51 -15.20 14.14 -8.90
N GLN A 52 -16.01 14.08 -9.95
CA GLN A 52 -17.48 14.01 -9.84
C GLN A 52 -17.93 12.65 -9.28
N GLU A 53 -17.13 11.62 -9.48
CA GLU A 53 -17.38 10.25 -9.06
C GLU A 53 -17.05 10.01 -7.58
N VAL A 54 -16.38 10.96 -6.92
CA VAL A 54 -15.95 10.85 -5.53
C VAL A 54 -17.00 11.50 -4.63
N ASP A 55 -17.67 10.67 -3.83
CA ASP A 55 -18.71 11.07 -2.90
C ASP A 55 -18.13 11.71 -1.62
N GLU A 56 -16.92 11.30 -1.20
CA GLU A 56 -16.28 11.76 0.02
C GLU A 56 -14.76 11.78 -0.08
N VAL A 57 -14.13 12.82 0.45
CA VAL A 57 -12.67 12.90 0.56
C VAL A 57 -12.28 12.89 2.03
N ILE A 58 -11.50 11.87 2.42
CA ILE A 58 -11.03 11.69 3.79
C ILE A 58 -9.56 12.15 3.86
N PRO A 59 -9.24 13.20 4.63
CA PRO A 59 -7.86 13.66 4.77
C PRO A 59 -7.06 12.72 5.68
N TYR A 60 -5.95 12.21 5.15
CA TYR A 60 -4.90 11.59 5.94
C TYR A 60 -3.96 12.69 6.45
N LEU A 61 -3.96 12.90 7.76
CA LEU A 61 -3.31 14.06 8.38
C LEU A 61 -1.80 13.89 8.59
N GLU A 62 -1.30 12.67 8.42
CA GLU A 62 0.09 12.33 8.69
C GLU A 62 0.98 12.56 7.47
N THR A 63 2.24 12.86 7.77
CA THR A 63 3.32 12.95 6.78
C THR A 63 3.95 11.58 6.54
N GLY A 64 4.41 11.33 5.31
CA GLY A 64 5.10 10.08 4.96
C GLY A 64 4.16 9.05 4.33
N SER A 65 4.51 7.77 4.41
CA SER A 65 3.70 6.69 3.86
C SER A 65 2.42 6.44 4.67
N PHE A 66 1.43 5.81 4.04
CA PHE A 66 0.26 5.30 4.74
C PHE A 66 0.66 4.24 5.77
N ASP A 67 0.18 4.42 7.01
CA ASP A 67 0.47 3.55 8.14
C ASP A 67 -0.85 3.07 8.75
N ARG A 68 -0.97 1.76 8.94
CA ARG A 68 -2.13 1.11 9.59
C ARG A 68 -2.43 1.67 10.98
N SER A 69 -1.40 2.07 11.73
CA SER A 69 -1.52 2.60 13.09
C SER A 69 -2.10 4.01 13.11
N ARG A 70 -2.07 4.73 11.98
CA ARG A 70 -2.50 6.12 11.85
C ARG A 70 -3.71 6.31 10.94
N LEU A 71 -4.47 5.23 10.69
CA LEU A 71 -5.73 5.31 9.96
C LEU A 71 -6.70 6.29 10.65
N PRO A 72 -7.31 7.24 9.92
CA PRO A 72 -8.27 8.17 10.48
C PRO A 72 -9.47 7.45 11.09
N GLU A 73 -10.05 8.01 12.14
CA GLU A 73 -11.23 7.43 12.81
C GLU A 73 -12.41 7.25 11.86
N ALA A 74 -12.62 8.21 10.93
CA ALA A 74 -13.64 8.12 9.88
C ALA A 74 -13.50 6.88 8.99
N VAL A 75 -12.27 6.36 8.83
CA VAL A 75 -12.01 5.11 8.10
C VAL A 75 -12.24 3.89 9.00
N ARG A 76 -11.82 3.96 10.27
CA ARG A 76 -11.92 2.83 11.21
C ARG A 76 -13.32 2.55 11.71
N SER A 77 -14.14 3.58 11.90
CA SER A 77 -15.48 3.46 12.47
C SER A 77 -16.53 3.03 11.44
N ARG A 78 -16.21 3.09 10.15
CA ARG A 78 -17.11 2.74 9.05
C ARG A 78 -16.90 1.29 8.59
N SER A 79 -17.98 0.58 8.34
CA SER A 79 -17.95 -0.72 7.64
C SER A 79 -17.88 -0.51 6.13
N TRP A 80 -16.77 -0.90 5.51
CA TRP A 80 -16.58 -0.77 4.06
C TRP A 80 -17.00 -2.05 3.33
N ASP A 81 -17.62 -1.91 2.16
CA ASP A 81 -17.90 -3.06 1.30
C ASP A 81 -16.64 -3.47 0.53
N ALA A 82 -15.88 -2.49 0.07
CA ALA A 82 -14.62 -2.71 -0.64
C ALA A 82 -13.58 -1.66 -0.25
N VAL A 83 -12.32 -2.09 -0.12
CA VAL A 83 -11.15 -1.22 -0.04
C VAL A 83 -10.29 -1.47 -1.26
N ILE A 84 -9.87 -0.40 -1.91
CA ILE A 84 -9.10 -0.41 -3.15
C ILE A 84 -7.78 0.30 -2.90
N ALA A 85 -6.70 -0.45 -3.11
CA ALA A 85 -5.33 0.03 -3.02
C ALA A 85 -4.69 0.05 -4.42
N PRO A 86 -4.60 1.20 -5.07
CA PRO A 86 -3.75 1.40 -6.23
C PRO A 86 -2.30 1.03 -5.90
N VAL A 87 -1.62 0.40 -6.83
CA VAL A 87 -0.18 0.10 -6.70
C VAL A 87 0.49 0.43 -8.02
N ALA A 88 1.52 1.26 -7.96
CA ALA A 88 2.33 1.56 -9.13
C ALA A 88 3.32 0.41 -9.44
N ASN A 89 3.86 -0.24 -8.40
CA ASN A 89 4.81 -1.33 -8.52
C ASN A 89 4.43 -2.47 -7.55
N GLU A 90 4.54 -3.73 -7.98
CA GLU A 90 4.26 -4.91 -7.16
C GLU A 90 5.43 -5.32 -6.23
N SER A 91 6.36 -4.39 -5.97
CA SER A 91 7.54 -4.62 -5.13
C SER A 91 8.02 -3.34 -4.44
N GLY A 92 8.67 -3.50 -3.27
CA GLY A 92 9.25 -2.41 -2.49
C GLY A 92 8.50 -2.11 -1.18
N SER A 93 9.14 -1.36 -0.28
CA SER A 93 8.59 -1.04 1.05
C SER A 93 7.32 -0.18 0.99
N GLY A 94 7.23 0.76 0.04
CA GLY A 94 6.04 1.59 -0.17
C GLY A 94 4.80 0.76 -0.57
N PHE A 95 4.98 -0.27 -1.39
CA PHE A 95 3.93 -1.22 -1.76
C PHE A 95 3.39 -1.97 -0.54
N HIS A 96 4.29 -2.52 0.28
CA HIS A 96 3.90 -3.23 1.49
C HIS A 96 3.16 -2.34 2.48
N ASN A 97 3.61 -1.09 2.70
CA ASN A 97 2.97 -0.17 3.62
C ASN A 97 1.52 0.14 3.21
N VAL A 98 1.29 0.42 1.93
CA VAL A 98 -0.05 0.69 1.39
C VAL A 98 -0.96 -0.52 1.52
N LEU A 99 -0.48 -1.73 1.19
CA LEU A 99 -1.27 -2.95 1.31
C LEU A 99 -1.58 -3.30 2.76
N HIS A 100 -0.63 -3.15 3.69
CA HIS A 100 -0.88 -3.34 5.11
C HIS A 100 -1.87 -2.32 5.66
N CYS A 101 -1.80 -1.07 5.20
CA CYS A 101 -2.78 -0.05 5.53
C CYS A 101 -4.17 -0.45 5.01
N ALA A 102 -4.28 -0.87 3.75
CA ALA A 102 -5.52 -1.31 3.14
C ALA A 102 -6.15 -2.49 3.89
N LEU A 103 -5.37 -3.52 4.22
CA LEU A 103 -5.82 -4.69 4.97
C LEU A 103 -6.23 -4.37 6.42
N ALA A 104 -5.72 -3.29 7.00
CA ALA A 104 -6.12 -2.84 8.33
C ALA A 104 -7.48 -2.11 8.33
N VAL A 105 -7.99 -1.70 7.18
CA VAL A 105 -9.32 -1.12 7.05
C VAL A 105 -10.38 -2.23 7.15
N PRO A 106 -11.38 -2.11 8.04
CA PRO A 106 -12.44 -3.10 8.18
C PRO A 106 -13.36 -3.09 6.95
N ALA A 107 -13.13 -4.04 6.04
CA ALA A 107 -13.88 -4.17 4.80
C ALA A 107 -14.25 -5.62 4.50
N LYS A 108 -15.35 -5.83 3.78
CA LYS A 108 -15.76 -7.16 3.30
C LYS A 108 -14.82 -7.70 2.23
N GLN A 109 -14.26 -6.81 1.41
CA GLN A 109 -13.35 -7.16 0.32
C GLN A 109 -12.20 -6.15 0.22
N HIS A 110 -11.02 -6.67 -0.12
CA HIS A 110 -9.83 -5.86 -0.36
C HIS A 110 -9.33 -6.13 -1.79
N TRP A 111 -9.10 -5.05 -2.53
CA TRP A 111 -8.71 -5.08 -3.94
C TRP A 111 -7.47 -4.25 -4.16
N MET A 112 -6.63 -4.71 -5.07
CA MET A 112 -5.46 -4.02 -5.56
C MET A 112 -5.68 -3.67 -7.02
N VAL A 113 -5.22 -2.48 -7.42
CA VAL A 113 -5.32 -2.03 -8.82
C VAL A 113 -3.93 -1.66 -9.30
N ASN A 114 -3.41 -2.40 -10.27
CA ASN A 114 -2.12 -2.09 -10.90
C ASN A 114 -2.28 -1.05 -12.03
N LEU A 115 -1.17 -0.57 -12.61
CA LEU A 115 -1.14 0.45 -13.67
C LEU A 115 -1.84 0.11 -15.01
N PRO A 116 -2.02 -1.17 -15.43
CA PRO A 116 -2.97 -1.49 -16.50
C PRO A 116 -4.44 -1.40 -16.05
N GLY A 117 -4.69 -1.08 -14.77
CA GLY A 117 -6.00 -1.00 -14.16
C GLY A 117 -6.65 -2.38 -14.00
N GLU A 118 -5.86 -3.42 -13.83
CA GLU A 118 -6.36 -4.75 -13.52
C GLU A 118 -6.64 -4.81 -12.02
N MET A 119 -7.88 -5.19 -11.69
CA MET A 119 -8.31 -5.29 -10.30
C MET A 119 -8.13 -6.72 -9.80
N THR A 120 -7.15 -6.94 -8.95
CA THR A 120 -6.88 -8.24 -8.34
C THR A 120 -7.28 -8.24 -6.87
N PRO A 121 -7.88 -9.32 -6.35
CA PRO A 121 -8.22 -9.39 -4.93
C PRO A 121 -6.93 -9.48 -4.11
N ILE A 122 -6.86 -8.73 -3.02
CA ILE A 122 -5.74 -8.79 -2.08
C ILE A 122 -5.88 -10.07 -1.27
N GLN A 123 -4.96 -11.01 -1.49
CA GLN A 123 -4.88 -12.24 -0.72
C GLN A 123 -3.74 -12.14 0.29
N SER A 124 -4.08 -12.06 1.58
CA SER A 124 -3.10 -11.89 2.67
C SER A 124 -1.99 -12.97 2.67
N SER A 125 -2.33 -14.19 2.25
CA SER A 125 -1.36 -15.30 2.13
C SER A 125 -0.29 -15.06 1.06
N LYS A 126 -0.65 -14.43 -0.07
CA LYS A 126 0.32 -14.11 -1.13
C LYS A 126 1.32 -13.04 -0.68
N ILE A 127 0.85 -12.04 0.05
CA ILE A 127 1.72 -10.99 0.59
C ILE A 127 2.72 -11.59 1.58
N LEU A 128 2.25 -12.43 2.51
CA LEU A 128 3.11 -13.10 3.48
C LEU A 128 4.18 -13.97 2.80
N TRP A 129 3.79 -14.74 1.78
CA TRP A 129 4.71 -15.58 1.02
C TRP A 129 5.78 -14.76 0.30
N GLN A 130 5.39 -13.64 -0.30
CA GLN A 130 6.33 -12.75 -0.99
C GLN A 130 7.32 -12.11 -0.01
N THR A 131 6.87 -11.67 1.16
CA THR A 131 7.74 -11.16 2.23
C THR A 131 8.70 -12.24 2.72
N LEU A 132 8.22 -13.46 2.95
CA LEU A 132 9.05 -14.59 3.38
C LEU A 132 10.13 -14.93 2.34
N ARG A 133 9.75 -15.00 1.06
CA ARG A 133 10.67 -15.28 -0.05
C ARG A 133 11.74 -14.21 -0.16
N ASN A 134 11.36 -12.92 -0.07
CA ASN A 134 12.31 -11.81 -0.11
C ASN A 134 13.24 -11.85 1.11
N GLY A 135 12.72 -12.18 2.30
CA GLY A 135 13.52 -12.38 3.50
C GLY A 135 14.54 -13.51 3.36
N PHE A 136 14.14 -14.62 2.72
CA PHE A 136 15.05 -15.73 2.42
C PHE A 136 16.18 -15.30 1.48
N TYR A 137 15.88 -14.59 0.39
CA TYR A 137 16.92 -14.07 -0.50
C TYR A 137 17.86 -13.09 0.19
N ALA A 138 17.34 -12.21 1.04
CA ALA A 138 18.15 -11.28 1.82
C ALA A 138 19.09 -12.04 2.79
N PHE A 139 18.59 -13.09 3.45
CA PHE A 139 19.40 -13.93 4.32
C PHE A 139 20.53 -14.64 3.57
N VAL A 140 20.23 -15.23 2.40
CA VAL A 140 21.24 -15.85 1.54
C VAL A 140 22.28 -14.83 1.08
N ALA A 141 21.86 -13.62 0.72
CA ALA A 141 22.76 -12.54 0.32
C ALA A 141 23.70 -12.13 1.46
N VAL A 142 23.20 -12.02 2.70
CA VAL A 142 24.02 -11.72 3.88
C VAL A 142 25.05 -12.82 4.16
N LEU A 143 24.66 -14.09 4.03
CA LEU A 143 25.61 -15.21 4.18
C LEU A 143 26.70 -15.16 3.11
N ALA A 144 26.31 -14.97 1.84
CA ALA A 144 27.26 -14.86 0.73
C ALA A 144 28.22 -13.67 0.92
N ALA A 145 27.70 -12.50 1.30
CA ALA A 145 28.50 -11.32 1.59
C ALA A 145 29.47 -11.58 2.75
N SER A 146 29.03 -12.25 3.80
CA SER A 146 29.86 -12.60 4.96
C SER A 146 31.00 -13.54 4.56
N VAL A 147 30.72 -14.56 3.75
CA VAL A 147 31.73 -15.49 3.22
C VAL A 147 32.75 -14.77 2.33
N LEU A 148 32.29 -13.86 1.47
CA LEU A 148 33.18 -13.07 0.60
C LEU A 148 34.02 -12.04 1.38
N TRP A 149 33.55 -11.59 2.54
CA TRP A 149 34.24 -10.59 3.34
C TRP A 149 35.24 -11.19 4.34
N LEU A 150 35.05 -12.45 4.74
CA LEU A 150 35.95 -13.17 5.64
C LEU A 150 37.44 -13.14 5.24
N PRO A 151 37.83 -13.35 3.96
CA PRO A 151 39.24 -13.29 3.55
C PRO A 151 39.88 -11.93 3.80
N TRP A 152 39.13 -10.85 3.62
CA TRP A 152 39.60 -9.49 3.87
C TRP A 152 39.79 -9.22 5.36
N VAL A 153 38.86 -9.67 6.20
CA VAL A 153 38.98 -9.55 7.66
C VAL A 153 40.21 -10.33 8.18
N VAL A 154 40.44 -11.53 7.67
CA VAL A 154 41.62 -12.33 8.01
C VAL A 154 42.91 -11.66 7.50
N ALA A 155 42.94 -11.15 6.27
CA ALA A 155 44.10 -10.46 5.72
C ALA A 155 44.45 -9.18 6.51
N PHE A 156 43.45 -8.38 6.90
CA PHE A 156 43.65 -7.16 7.69
C PHE A 156 44.07 -7.45 9.14
N SER A 157 43.57 -8.53 9.75
CA SER A 157 43.94 -8.91 11.12
C SER A 157 45.34 -9.52 11.22
N LEU A 158 45.82 -10.17 10.16
CA LEU A 158 47.18 -10.71 10.06
C LEU A 158 48.20 -9.69 9.53
N TYR A 159 47.76 -8.53 9.02
CA TYR A 159 48.68 -7.49 8.58
C TYR A 159 49.35 -6.84 9.80
N PRO A 160 50.67 -6.99 10.00
CA PRO A 160 51.33 -6.42 11.15
C PRO A 160 51.20 -4.89 11.10
N ARG A 161 50.73 -4.28 12.20
CA ARG A 161 50.81 -2.83 12.40
C ARG A 161 52.29 -2.44 12.40
N ARG A 162 52.84 -2.03 11.25
CA ARG A 162 54.14 -1.38 11.20
C ARG A 162 53.98 0.03 11.76
N GLY A 163 54.38 0.21 13.02
CA GLY A 163 54.48 1.52 13.64
C GLY A 163 54.22 1.49 15.14
N GLU A 164 55.15 0.91 15.91
CA GLU A 164 55.73 1.48 17.12
C GLU A 164 57.22 1.11 17.15
#